data_AF-A0A4R3Z8D4-F1
#
_entry.id   AF-A0A4R3Z8D4-F1
#
_cell.length_a   1.000
_cell.length_b   1.000
_cell.length_c   1.000
_cell.angle_alpha   90.00
_cell.angle_beta   90.00
_cell.angle_gamma   90.00
#
_symmetry.space_group_name_H-M   'P 1'
#
loop_
_entity.id
_entity.type
_entity.pdbx_description
1 polymer ?
#
loop_
_entity_poly.entity_id
_entity_poly.type
_entity_poly.pdbx_seq_one_letter_code
_entity_poly.pdbx_strand_id
1 'polypeptide(L)'
;MKRLLKIEMIVILGFMLMLVSFHAEDRKGSIDLYFHGNNKNDETLILDNVPFMIYKIACYDGQRYIVDDMYKDLHLSFDDVFSSSQTQMAMKLDNYIQKNHIQGHVYYTNHAGHIYFNDLELGIYFIVQKDNYSYQDGIFISSPFLVKIPMSDHQQTIYHLSIEPKSEWIINQPITDHETSTNSQQNIQTSDDESLIQYTLLAGLSFFVFILEYRVLKKES
;
A
#
# COMPACT_ATOMS: atom_id res chain seq x y z
N MET A 1 -7.01 57.26 6.85
CA MET A 1 -7.98 56.15 6.98
C MET A 1 -7.64 54.94 6.10
N LYS A 2 -7.61 55.04 4.76
CA LYS A 2 -7.36 53.87 3.88
C LYS A 2 -6.04 53.13 4.10
N ARG A 3 -4.98 53.83 4.53
CA ARG A 3 -3.67 53.21 4.85
C ARG A 3 -3.67 52.47 6.20
N LEU A 4 -4.43 52.94 7.18
CA LEU A 4 -4.57 52.29 8.48
C LEU A 4 -5.35 50.98 8.36
N LEU A 5 -6.45 51.01 7.61
CA LEU A 5 -7.28 49.83 7.34
C LEU A 5 -6.50 48.70 6.65
N LYS A 6 -5.58 49.04 5.73
CA LYS A 6 -4.72 48.06 5.07
C LYS A 6 -3.72 47.39 6.02
N ILE A 7 -3.18 48.14 6.96
CA ILE A 7 -2.22 47.61 7.95
C ILE A 7 -2.94 46.67 8.90
N GLU A 8 -4.13 47.04 9.39
CA GLU A 8 -4.96 46.17 10.23
C GLU A 8 -5.32 44.86 9.52
N MET A 9 -5.70 44.92 8.24
CA MET A 9 -6.04 43.72 7.47
C MET A 9 -4.83 42.78 7.28
N ILE A 10 -3.62 43.32 7.10
CA ILE A 10 -2.38 42.53 6.99
C ILE A 10 -2.03 41.87 8.32
N VAL A 11 -2.21 42.57 9.44
CA VAL A 11 -1.97 42.01 10.78
C VAL A 11 -2.96 40.89 11.09
N ILE A 12 -4.24 41.06 10.75
CA ILE A 12 -5.27 40.02 10.91
C ILE A 12 -4.98 38.81 10.02
N LEU A 13 -4.57 39.03 8.76
CA LEU A 13 -4.21 37.94 7.85
C LEU A 13 -2.96 37.19 8.34
N GLY A 14 -1.95 37.90 8.84
CA GLY A 14 -0.75 37.31 9.44
C GLY A 14 -1.05 36.52 10.71
N PHE A 15 -1.96 37.00 11.55
CA PHE A 15 -2.41 36.30 12.75
C PHE A 15 -3.25 35.06 12.40
N MET A 16 -4.13 35.16 11.39
CA MET A 16 -4.89 34.00 10.86
C MET A 16 -3.97 32.93 10.28
N LEU A 17 -2.89 33.31 9.59
CA LEU A 17 -1.88 32.37 9.08
C LEU A 17 -1.08 31.68 10.21
N MET A 18 -0.87 32.34 11.36
CA MET A 18 -0.25 31.70 12.54
C MET A 18 -1.18 30.69 13.23
N LEU A 19 -2.50 30.87 13.13
CA LEU A 19 -3.48 29.98 13.77
C LEU A 19 -3.71 28.67 12.99
N VAL A 20 -3.19 28.55 11.77
CA VAL A 20 -3.22 27.29 11.01
C VAL A 20 -2.14 26.35 11.57
N SER A 21 -2.37 25.83 12.77
CA SER A 21 -1.62 24.68 13.27
C SER A 21 -2.04 23.48 12.44
N PHE A 22 -1.14 22.99 11.56
CA PHE A 22 -1.32 21.73 10.86
C PHE A 22 -1.30 20.62 11.91
N HIS A 23 -2.48 20.29 12.45
CA HIS A 23 -2.63 19.10 13.27
C HIS A 23 -2.46 17.92 12.32
N ALA A 24 -1.30 17.26 12.39
CA ALA A 24 -1.19 15.90 11.88
C ALA A 24 -2.25 15.10 12.65
N GLU A 25 -3.35 14.77 11.98
CA GLU A 25 -4.37 13.91 12.57
C GLU A 25 -3.68 12.59 12.90
N ASP A 26 -3.71 12.17 14.17
CA ASP A 26 -3.14 10.90 14.67
C ASP A 26 -3.96 9.69 14.17
N ARG A 27 -4.30 9.68 12.88
CA ARG A 27 -4.99 8.59 12.23
C ARG A 27 -4.09 7.36 12.24
N LYS A 28 -4.64 6.27 12.75
CA LYS A 28 -4.04 4.94 12.73
C LYS A 28 -4.84 4.05 11.78
N GLY A 29 -4.19 3.02 11.27
CA GLY A 29 -4.83 1.95 10.54
C GLY A 29 -4.72 0.62 11.26
N SER A 30 -5.26 -0.41 10.62
CA SER A 30 -5.09 -1.79 11.06
C SER A 30 -5.03 -2.73 9.88
N ILE A 31 -4.47 -3.91 10.11
CA ILE A 31 -4.46 -5.02 9.16
C ILE A 31 -5.04 -6.24 9.87
N ASP A 32 -6.07 -6.82 9.28
CA ASP A 32 -6.53 -8.18 9.53
C ASP A 32 -5.92 -9.09 8.45
N LEU A 33 -4.94 -9.90 8.84
CA LEU A 33 -4.31 -10.88 7.97
C LEU A 33 -4.99 -12.22 8.16
N TYR A 34 -5.63 -12.73 7.11
CA TYR A 34 -6.24 -14.05 7.09
C TYR A 34 -5.39 -15.00 6.24
N PHE A 35 -4.76 -15.98 6.88
CA PHE A 35 -3.91 -16.95 6.22
C PHE A 35 -4.59 -18.32 6.12
N HIS A 36 -4.80 -18.73 4.88
CA HIS A 36 -5.34 -20.01 4.50
C HIS A 36 -4.59 -20.54 3.28
N GLY A 37 -4.76 -21.82 2.96
CA GLY A 37 -4.18 -22.39 1.75
C GLY A 37 -4.80 -23.72 1.37
N ASN A 38 -4.66 -24.08 0.10
CA ASN A 38 -5.14 -25.35 -0.40
C ASN A 38 -4.03 -26.40 -0.34
N ASN A 39 -4.35 -27.59 0.17
CA ASN A 39 -3.42 -28.72 0.14
C ASN A 39 -3.37 -29.36 -1.26
N LYS A 40 -2.59 -30.44 -1.42
CA LYS A 40 -2.47 -31.19 -2.69
C LYS A 40 -3.79 -31.71 -3.27
N ASN A 41 -4.84 -31.84 -2.45
CA ASN A 41 -6.16 -32.30 -2.86
C ASN A 41 -7.13 -31.14 -3.15
N ASP A 42 -6.62 -29.90 -3.22
CA ASP A 42 -7.39 -28.66 -3.35
C ASP A 42 -8.39 -28.41 -2.20
N GLU A 43 -8.12 -29.00 -1.03
CA GLU A 43 -8.89 -28.75 0.18
C GLU A 43 -8.34 -27.48 0.86
N THR A 44 -9.22 -26.50 1.09
CA THR A 44 -8.89 -25.28 1.82
C THR A 44 -8.69 -25.57 3.30
N LEU A 45 -7.52 -25.21 3.80
CA LEU A 45 -7.12 -25.32 5.19
C LEU A 45 -6.96 -23.93 5.79
N ILE A 46 -7.59 -23.74 6.95
CA ILE A 46 -7.34 -22.60 7.82
C ILE A 46 -6.02 -22.89 8.56
N LEU A 47 -5.04 -21.99 8.43
CA LEU A 47 -3.69 -22.25 8.91
C LEU A 47 -3.47 -21.57 10.26
N ASP A 48 -3.50 -22.37 11.32
CA ASP A 48 -3.32 -21.96 12.71
C ASP A 48 -1.83 -21.93 13.13
N ASN A 49 -1.49 -21.05 14.06
CA ASN A 49 -0.17 -20.89 14.65
C ASN A 49 0.95 -20.72 13.61
N VAL A 50 0.65 -20.05 12.50
CA VAL A 50 1.63 -19.71 11.46
C VAL A 50 2.33 -18.40 11.86
N PRO A 51 3.66 -18.44 12.03
CA PRO A 51 4.46 -17.26 12.34
C PRO A 51 4.61 -16.28 11.16
N PHE A 52 4.33 -15.00 11.41
CA PHE A 52 4.61 -13.88 10.52
C PHE A 52 5.36 -12.77 11.25
N MET A 53 6.12 -11.99 10.51
CA MET A 53 6.74 -10.75 10.96
C MET A 53 6.23 -9.57 10.14
N ILE A 54 6.12 -8.41 10.78
CA ILE A 54 5.75 -7.14 10.16
C ILE A 54 6.83 -6.09 10.45
N TYR A 55 7.19 -5.32 9.42
CA TYR A 55 8.19 -4.24 9.49
C TYR A 55 7.61 -2.97 8.89
N LYS A 56 7.74 -1.84 9.56
CA LYS A 56 7.39 -0.54 8.98
C LYS A 56 8.57 -0.04 8.15
N ILE A 57 8.37 0.07 6.84
CA ILE A 57 9.42 0.44 5.88
C ILE A 57 9.43 1.94 5.58
N ALA A 58 8.26 2.58 5.61
CA ALA A 58 8.13 4.01 5.39
C ALA A 58 7.00 4.59 6.24
N CYS A 59 7.15 5.85 6.66
CA CYS A 59 6.05 6.63 7.23
C CYS A 59 5.35 7.47 6.15
N TYR A 60 4.08 7.79 6.37
CA TYR A 60 3.32 8.69 5.51
C TYR A 60 3.18 10.06 6.21
N ASP A 61 3.65 11.13 5.56
CA ASP A 61 3.63 12.50 6.10
C ASP A 61 2.37 13.30 5.71
N GLY A 62 1.42 12.66 5.03
CA GLY A 62 0.23 13.30 4.46
C GLY A 62 0.38 13.70 2.99
N GLN A 63 1.58 13.61 2.41
CA GLN A 63 1.83 13.87 0.99
C GLN A 63 2.59 12.73 0.32
N ARG A 64 3.59 12.17 0.99
CA ARG A 64 4.51 11.17 0.43
C ARG A 64 4.92 10.13 1.46
N TYR A 65 5.52 9.06 0.95
CA TYR A 65 6.17 8.03 1.77
C TYR A 65 7.64 8.38 1.99
N ILE A 66 8.03 8.43 3.26
CA ILE A 66 9.41 8.66 3.68
C ILE A 66 9.95 7.32 4.18
N VAL A 67 10.88 6.74 3.41
CA VAL A 67 11.57 5.48 3.76
C VAL A 67 12.34 5.68 5.05
N ASP A 68 12.24 4.71 5.97
CA ASP A 68 13.02 4.69 7.21
C ASP A 68 14.52 4.64 6.88
N ASP A 69 15.35 5.36 7.64
CA ASP A 69 16.78 5.44 7.40
C ASP A 69 17.45 4.04 7.43
N MET A 70 16.86 3.06 8.14
CA MET A 70 17.30 1.66 8.14
C MET A 70 17.28 1.00 6.75
N TYR A 71 16.42 1.47 5.84
CA TYR A 71 16.24 0.87 4.50
C TYR A 71 16.69 1.78 3.36
N LYS A 72 17.34 2.92 3.68
CA LYS A 72 17.69 3.96 2.72
C LYS A 72 18.61 3.49 1.58
N ASP A 73 19.51 2.56 1.89
CA ASP A 73 20.45 1.97 0.92
C ASP A 73 19.76 1.16 -0.18
N LEU A 74 18.49 0.78 0.02
CA LEU A 74 17.70 0.07 -0.99
C LEU A 74 17.12 1.01 -2.06
N HIS A 75 17.21 2.33 -1.87
CA HIS A 75 16.69 3.34 -2.80
C HIS A 75 15.24 3.05 -3.23
N LEU A 76 14.39 2.68 -2.27
CA LEU A 76 12.99 2.34 -2.50
C LEU A 76 12.20 3.58 -2.95
N SER A 77 11.33 3.39 -3.95
CA SER A 77 10.35 4.39 -4.38
C SER A 77 8.98 3.74 -4.45
N PHE A 78 7.97 4.46 -3.95
CA PHE A 78 6.59 3.98 -3.85
C PHE A 78 5.60 4.81 -4.68
N ASP A 79 6.12 5.70 -5.52
CA ASP A 79 5.33 6.66 -6.30
C ASP A 79 4.74 6.02 -7.58
N ASP A 80 5.41 5.01 -8.14
CA ASP A 80 4.98 4.28 -9.34
C ASP A 80 5.11 2.77 -9.11
N VAL A 81 3.99 2.09 -8.93
CA VAL A 81 4.05 0.69 -8.53
C VAL A 81 3.02 -0.17 -9.26
N PHE A 82 3.44 -0.77 -10.37
CA PHE A 82 2.78 -1.94 -10.96
C PHE A 82 2.97 -3.17 -10.06
N SER A 83 2.07 -4.15 -10.12
CA SER A 83 2.11 -5.35 -9.27
C SER A 83 3.44 -6.12 -9.34
N SER A 84 4.08 -6.17 -10.50
CA SER A 84 5.37 -6.86 -10.69
C SER A 84 6.53 -6.18 -9.96
N SER A 85 6.51 -4.84 -9.82
CA SER A 85 7.56 -4.13 -9.07
C SER A 85 7.38 -4.31 -7.55
N GLN A 86 6.15 -4.51 -7.06
CA GLN A 86 5.90 -4.82 -5.64
C GLN A 86 6.55 -6.11 -5.21
N THR A 87 6.36 -7.19 -5.98
CA THR A 87 6.94 -8.49 -5.64
C THR A 87 8.47 -8.43 -5.60
N GLN A 88 9.09 -7.80 -6.60
CA GLN A 88 10.55 -7.65 -6.62
C GLN A 88 11.05 -6.79 -5.45
N MET A 89 10.30 -5.76 -5.08
CA MET A 89 10.64 -4.90 -3.94
C MET A 89 10.54 -5.66 -2.61
N ALA A 90 9.47 -6.43 -2.42
CA ALA A 90 9.29 -7.28 -1.25
C ALA A 90 10.43 -8.32 -1.13
N MET A 91 10.81 -8.97 -2.23
CA MET A 91 11.96 -9.89 -2.23
C MET A 91 13.29 -9.20 -1.92
N LYS A 92 13.52 -7.97 -2.40
CA LYS A 92 14.72 -7.19 -2.06
C LYS A 92 14.76 -6.85 -0.56
N LEU A 93 13.61 -6.45 -0.01
CA LEU A 93 13.47 -6.16 1.42
C LEU A 93 13.73 -7.40 2.27
N ASP A 94 13.17 -8.55 1.89
CA ASP A 94 13.38 -9.82 2.59
C ASP A 94 14.87 -10.16 2.68
N ASN A 95 15.56 -10.17 1.53
CA ASN A 95 17.00 -10.42 1.47
C ASN A 95 17.81 -9.43 2.31
N TYR A 96 17.43 -8.14 2.29
CA TYR A 96 18.12 -7.11 3.08
C TYR A 96 17.92 -7.32 4.58
N ILE A 97 16.70 -7.61 5.02
CA ILE A 97 16.36 -7.87 6.42
C ILE A 97 17.12 -9.09 6.93
N GLN A 98 17.13 -10.18 6.17
CA GLN A 98 17.86 -11.40 6.53
C GLN A 98 19.37 -11.16 6.59
N LYS A 99 19.95 -10.56 5.55
CA LYS A 99 21.41 -10.29 5.48
C LYS A 99 21.89 -9.40 6.63
N ASN A 100 21.09 -8.42 7.01
CA ASN A 100 21.43 -7.46 8.07
C ASN A 100 20.91 -7.88 9.46
N HIS A 101 20.28 -9.06 9.58
CA HIS A 101 19.73 -9.58 10.84
C HIS A 101 18.80 -8.60 11.55
N ILE A 102 18.02 -7.84 10.77
CA ILE A 102 17.07 -6.86 11.30
C ILE A 102 16.00 -7.61 12.08
N GLN A 103 15.82 -7.22 13.34
CA GLN A 103 14.88 -7.88 14.24
C GLN A 103 13.45 -7.39 13.98
N GLY A 104 12.51 -8.31 13.96
CA GLY A 104 11.08 -8.05 13.88
C GLY A 104 10.33 -8.74 15.02
N HIS A 105 9.12 -8.28 15.30
CA HIS A 105 8.23 -9.00 16.21
C HIS A 105 7.52 -10.13 15.47
N VAL A 106 7.45 -11.31 16.09
CA VAL A 106 6.76 -12.48 15.54
C VAL A 106 5.33 -12.52 16.07
N TYR A 107 4.39 -12.62 15.15
CA TYR A 107 2.97 -12.80 15.40
C TYR A 107 2.54 -14.15 14.85
N TYR A 108 1.52 -14.75 15.44
CA TYR A 108 1.03 -16.08 15.04
C TYR A 108 -0.43 -15.97 14.64
N THR A 109 -0.81 -16.64 13.55
CA THR A 109 -2.22 -16.80 13.20
C THR A 109 -2.93 -17.53 14.34
N ASN A 110 -4.18 -17.13 14.61
CA ASN A 110 -5.02 -17.82 15.57
C ASN A 110 -5.71 -19.05 14.95
N HIS A 111 -6.54 -19.75 15.73
CA HIS A 111 -7.29 -20.93 15.26
C HIS A 111 -8.23 -20.67 14.07
N ALA A 112 -8.58 -19.42 13.80
CA ALA A 112 -9.35 -19.00 12.65
C ALA A 112 -8.46 -18.52 11.48
N GLY A 113 -7.14 -18.66 11.56
CA GLY A 113 -6.18 -18.24 10.54
C GLY A 113 -5.84 -16.75 10.56
N HIS A 114 -6.25 -16.00 11.58
CA HIS A 114 -6.11 -14.54 11.58
C HIS A 114 -4.95 -14.02 12.44
N ILE A 115 -4.32 -12.94 11.99
CA ILE A 115 -3.47 -12.03 12.78
C ILE A 115 -4.04 -10.62 12.69
N TYR A 116 -4.25 -9.99 13.86
CA TYR A 116 -4.72 -8.61 13.92
C TYR A 116 -3.57 -7.66 14.31
N PHE A 117 -3.15 -6.82 13.37
CA PHE A 117 -2.21 -5.73 13.61
C PHE A 117 -3.01 -4.43 13.83
N ASN A 118 -3.10 -4.00 15.08
CA ASN A 118 -3.87 -2.82 15.48
C ASN A 118 -2.97 -1.59 15.67
N ASP A 119 -3.59 -0.41 15.67
CA ASP A 119 -2.95 0.88 15.99
C ASP A 119 -1.69 1.18 15.16
N LEU A 120 -1.70 0.75 13.89
CA LEU A 120 -0.59 0.97 12.96
C LEU A 120 -0.54 2.43 12.52
N GLU A 121 0.66 3.01 12.51
CA GLU A 121 0.89 4.32 11.90
C GLU A 121 0.67 4.29 10.38
N LEU A 122 0.28 5.42 9.80
CA LEU A 122 0.21 5.52 8.34
C LEU A 122 1.61 5.37 7.74
N GLY A 123 1.72 4.56 6.69
CA GLY A 123 3.00 4.14 6.15
C GLY A 123 2.91 2.92 5.23
N ILE A 124 4.07 2.35 4.95
CA ILE A 124 4.20 1.11 4.20
C ILE A 124 4.79 0.05 5.12
N TYR A 125 4.15 -1.11 5.11
CA TYR A 125 4.49 -2.26 5.90
C TYR A 125 4.94 -3.40 5.01
N PHE A 126 6.02 -4.06 5.39
CA PHE A 126 6.51 -5.29 4.82
C PHE A 126 6.12 -6.46 5.72
N ILE A 127 5.47 -7.47 5.16
CA ILE A 127 4.99 -8.64 5.89
C ILE A 127 5.60 -9.89 5.26
N VAL A 128 6.12 -10.78 6.11
CA VAL A 128 6.80 -12.01 5.69
C VAL A 128 6.49 -13.14 6.67
N GLN A 129 6.28 -14.35 6.14
CA GLN A 129 6.18 -15.54 6.98
C GLN A 129 7.55 -15.85 7.58
N LYS A 130 7.60 -16.12 8.89
CA LYS A 130 8.84 -16.49 9.58
C LYS A 130 8.88 -17.99 9.76
N ASP A 131 9.82 -18.68 9.12
CA ASP A 131 9.92 -20.15 9.18
C ASP A 131 8.79 -20.88 8.43
N ASN A 132 9.10 -22.10 8.02
CA ASN A 132 8.20 -22.96 7.28
C ASN A 132 7.10 -23.51 8.19
N TYR A 133 5.86 -23.52 7.71
CA TYR A 133 4.75 -24.17 8.41
C TYR A 133 4.48 -25.54 7.80
N SER A 134 4.84 -26.60 8.50
CA SER A 134 4.59 -27.98 8.05
C SER A 134 3.19 -28.44 8.44
N TYR A 135 2.50 -29.06 7.49
CA TYR A 135 1.23 -29.74 7.71
C TYR A 135 1.28 -31.07 6.97
N GLN A 136 1.05 -32.19 7.66
CA GLN A 136 1.15 -33.53 7.08
C GLN A 136 2.45 -33.75 6.27
N ASP A 137 2.33 -33.98 4.96
CA ASP A 137 3.43 -34.26 4.02
C ASP A 137 3.89 -33.03 3.23
N GLY A 138 3.47 -31.82 3.61
CA GLY A 138 3.86 -30.60 2.92
C GLY A 138 4.12 -29.42 3.84
N ILE A 139 4.50 -28.33 3.20
CA ILE A 139 4.81 -27.05 3.81
C ILE A 139 3.96 -25.99 3.12
N PHE A 140 3.35 -25.13 3.92
CA PHE A 140 2.77 -23.88 3.45
C PHE A 140 3.79 -22.75 3.54
N ILE A 141 3.96 -22.06 2.42
CA ILE A 141 4.82 -20.88 2.30
C ILE A 141 4.01 -19.72 1.76
N SER A 142 4.14 -18.56 2.40
CA SER A 142 3.67 -17.29 1.89
C SER A 142 4.80 -16.48 1.29
N SER A 143 4.58 -15.98 0.08
CA SER A 143 5.49 -14.99 -0.52
C SER A 143 5.47 -13.70 0.29
N PRO A 144 6.63 -13.04 0.52
CA PRO A 144 6.65 -11.75 1.20
C PRO A 144 5.95 -10.66 0.38
N PHE A 145 5.34 -9.69 1.05
CA PHE A 145 4.55 -8.65 0.37
C PHE A 145 4.54 -7.32 1.12
N LEU A 146 4.07 -6.27 0.43
CA LEU A 146 3.94 -4.92 0.96
C LEU A 146 2.48 -4.54 1.14
N VAL A 147 2.20 -3.78 2.19
CA VAL A 147 0.88 -3.23 2.51
C VAL A 147 1.00 -1.73 2.74
N LYS A 148 0.14 -0.96 2.09
CA LYS A 148 0.10 0.51 2.19
C LYS A 148 -1.07 0.93 3.06
N ILE A 149 -0.81 1.71 4.12
CA ILE A 149 -1.82 2.29 5.01
C ILE A 149 -1.72 3.83 4.97
N PRO A 150 -2.78 4.57 4.63
CA PRO A 150 -4.02 4.05 4.08
C PRO A 150 -3.84 3.60 2.63
N MET A 151 -4.66 2.66 2.18
CA MET A 151 -4.78 2.30 0.77
C MET A 151 -5.79 3.23 0.09
N SER A 152 -5.51 3.60 -1.16
CA SER A 152 -6.47 4.32 -2.00
C SER A 152 -7.09 3.33 -2.97
N ASP A 153 -8.41 3.18 -2.91
CA ASP A 153 -9.18 2.35 -3.83
C ASP A 153 -10.40 3.13 -4.33
N HIS A 154 -10.55 3.30 -5.66
CA HIS A 154 -11.66 4.03 -6.28
C HIS A 154 -12.09 5.33 -5.56
N GLN A 155 -11.13 6.18 -5.18
CA GLN A 155 -11.30 7.45 -4.43
C GLN A 155 -11.69 7.31 -2.95
N GLN A 156 -11.76 6.10 -2.43
CA GLN A 156 -11.92 5.81 -1.00
C GLN A 156 -10.55 5.61 -0.35
N THR A 157 -10.40 6.19 0.84
CA THR A 157 -9.21 6.00 1.68
C THR A 157 -9.52 4.94 2.72
N ILE A 158 -8.84 3.79 2.63
CA ILE A 158 -9.06 2.62 3.48
C ILE A 158 -7.94 2.53 4.51
N TYR A 159 -8.31 2.63 5.78
CA TYR A 159 -7.37 2.56 6.91
C TYR A 159 -7.31 1.18 7.57
N HIS A 160 -8.38 0.40 7.44
CA HIS A 160 -8.51 -0.93 8.01
C HIS A 160 -8.57 -1.93 6.87
N LEU A 161 -7.50 -2.70 6.70
CA LEU A 161 -7.32 -3.61 5.58
C LEU A 161 -7.59 -5.03 6.03
N SER A 162 -8.32 -5.79 5.20
CA SER A 162 -8.32 -7.26 5.27
C SER A 162 -7.44 -7.77 4.13
N ILE A 163 -6.46 -8.60 4.47
CA ILE A 163 -5.49 -9.13 3.51
C ILE A 163 -5.46 -10.66 3.57
N GLU A 164 -5.36 -11.26 2.39
CA GLU A 164 -5.19 -12.70 2.22
C GLU A 164 -3.86 -12.94 1.52
N PRO A 165 -2.78 -13.27 2.27
CA PRO A 165 -1.50 -13.57 1.67
C PRO A 165 -1.61 -14.77 0.73
N LYS A 166 -0.91 -14.72 -0.40
CA LYS A 166 -0.79 -15.89 -1.27
C LYS A 166 -0.08 -17.01 -0.50
N SER A 167 -0.63 -18.21 -0.56
CA SER A 167 -0.06 -19.42 0.00
C SER A 167 0.26 -20.43 -1.10
N GLU A 168 1.39 -21.11 -0.94
CA GLU A 168 1.83 -22.21 -1.80
C GLU A 168 2.02 -23.46 -0.95
N TRP A 169 1.56 -24.60 -1.47
CA TRP A 169 1.78 -25.91 -0.88
C TRP A 169 2.93 -26.62 -1.58
N ILE A 170 3.99 -26.95 -0.84
CA ILE A 170 5.16 -27.68 -1.33
C ILE A 170 5.24 -29.02 -0.62
N ILE A 171 5.32 -30.11 -1.38
CA ILE A 171 5.47 -31.46 -0.81
C ILE A 171 6.88 -31.61 -0.22
N ASN A 172 6.96 -32.05 1.04
CA ASN A 172 8.22 -32.48 1.66
C ASN A 172 8.68 -33.79 1.00
N GLN A 173 9.40 -33.70 -0.11
CA GLN A 173 10.10 -34.88 -0.62
C GLN A 173 11.32 -35.17 0.26
N PRO A 174 11.62 -36.45 0.59
CA PRO A 174 12.94 -36.81 1.07
C PRO A 174 13.96 -36.41 -0.02
N ILE A 175 14.97 -35.63 0.35
CA ILE A 175 15.98 -35.08 -0.57
C ILE A 175 16.58 -36.23 -1.39
N THR A 176 16.18 -36.30 -2.65
CA THR A 176 16.92 -37.00 -3.70
C THR A 176 17.13 -35.97 -4.79
N ASP A 177 18.39 -35.59 -4.97
CA ASP A 177 18.80 -34.56 -5.91
C ASP A 177 18.21 -34.83 -7.30
N HIS A 178 17.43 -33.90 -7.83
CA HIS A 178 17.38 -33.59 -9.26
C HIS A 178 16.71 -32.24 -9.50
N GLU A 179 17.51 -31.28 -9.96
CA GLU A 179 17.08 -30.04 -10.60
C GLU A 179 16.20 -30.34 -11.81
N THR A 180 15.17 -29.51 -12.07
CA THR A 180 14.87 -28.95 -13.41
C THR A 180 13.85 -27.82 -13.28
N SER A 181 14.32 -26.62 -13.59
CA SER A 181 13.55 -25.42 -13.93
C SER A 181 12.72 -25.60 -15.21
N THR A 182 11.49 -25.06 -15.27
CA THR A 182 10.90 -24.63 -16.54
C THR A 182 10.06 -23.36 -16.40
N ASN A 183 10.50 -22.31 -17.09
CA ASN A 183 9.77 -21.08 -17.40
C ASN A 183 8.48 -21.37 -18.18
N SER A 184 7.43 -20.58 -17.95
CA SER A 184 6.34 -20.42 -18.91
C SER A 184 5.93 -18.96 -18.96
N GLN A 185 6.55 -18.21 -19.87
CA GLN A 185 5.94 -17.03 -20.46
C GLN A 185 5.00 -17.51 -21.58
N GLN A 186 3.73 -17.09 -21.56
CA GLN A 186 3.02 -16.85 -22.80
C GLN A 186 2.10 -15.63 -22.69
N ASN A 187 2.08 -14.94 -23.82
CA ASN A 187 1.73 -13.56 -24.12
C ASN A 187 0.20 -13.27 -24.12
N ILE A 188 -0.09 -11.96 -24.06
CA ILE A 188 -1.34 -11.23 -23.86
C ILE A 188 -2.35 -11.37 -25.02
N GLN A 189 -3.64 -11.19 -24.73
CA GLN A 189 -4.59 -10.60 -25.67
C GLN A 189 -5.47 -9.54 -24.98
N THR A 190 -5.28 -8.28 -25.39
CA THR A 190 -6.11 -7.10 -25.10
C THR A 190 -7.40 -7.16 -25.92
N SER A 191 -8.53 -6.75 -25.32
CA SER A 191 -9.73 -6.33 -26.04
C SER A 191 -10.03 -4.92 -25.62
N ASP A 192 -9.89 -4.00 -26.56
CA ASP A 192 -10.30 -2.61 -26.47
C ASP A 192 -11.84 -2.53 -26.55
N ASP A 193 -12.47 -1.67 -25.73
CA ASP A 193 -13.50 -0.70 -26.15
C ASP A 193 -13.92 0.23 -24.98
N GLU A 194 -14.23 1.48 -25.34
CA GLU A 194 -14.13 2.74 -24.60
C GLU A 194 -15.16 3.04 -23.47
N SER A 195 -14.86 4.09 -22.67
CA SER A 195 -15.84 5.19 -22.52
C SER A 195 -15.19 6.58 -22.37
N LEU A 196 -15.00 7.25 -23.50
CA LEU A 196 -14.56 8.65 -23.63
C LEU A 196 -15.69 9.65 -23.31
N ILE A 197 -16.32 9.55 -22.13
CA ILE A 197 -17.49 10.40 -21.77
C ILE A 197 -17.20 11.39 -20.63
N GLN A 198 -16.12 11.23 -19.87
CA GLN A 198 -15.89 12.11 -18.70
C GLN A 198 -15.17 13.44 -19.03
N TYR A 199 -14.35 13.49 -20.08
CA TYR A 199 -13.58 14.69 -20.43
C TYR A 199 -14.34 15.71 -21.31
N THR A 200 -15.38 15.27 -22.03
CA THR A 200 -16.17 16.14 -22.93
C THR A 200 -17.09 17.08 -22.13
N LEU A 201 -17.56 16.68 -20.95
CA LEU A 201 -18.38 17.52 -20.08
C LEU A 201 -17.57 18.62 -19.36
N LEU A 202 -16.30 18.34 -19.03
CA LEU A 202 -15.44 19.29 -18.32
C LEU A 202 -14.95 20.44 -19.22
N ALA A 203 -14.69 20.15 -20.51
CA ALA A 203 -14.34 21.18 -21.50
C ALA A 203 -15.51 22.14 -21.81
N GLY A 204 -16.75 21.65 -21.80
CA GLY A 204 -17.95 22.47 -22.04
C GLY A 204 -18.24 23.48 -20.93
N LEU A 205 -18.02 23.11 -19.67
CA LEU A 205 -18.19 24.00 -18.51
C LEU A 205 -17.16 25.14 -18.49
N SER A 206 -15.91 24.85 -18.84
CA SER A 206 -14.84 25.85 -18.94
C SER A 206 -15.12 26.88 -20.03
N PHE A 207 -15.61 26.45 -21.20
CA PHE A 207 -15.96 27.35 -22.29
C PHE A 207 -17.15 28.25 -21.97
N PHE A 208 -18.11 27.78 -21.17
CA PHE A 208 -19.28 28.56 -20.76
C PHE A 208 -18.92 29.69 -19.78
N VAL A 209 -18.00 29.42 -18.83
CA VAL A 209 -17.47 30.44 -17.91
C VAL A 209 -16.70 31.51 -18.69
N PHE A 210 -15.87 31.11 -19.66
CA PHE A 210 -15.10 32.04 -20.49
C PHE A 210 -16.02 32.97 -21.32
N ILE A 211 -17.12 32.45 -21.87
CA ILE A 211 -18.10 33.27 -22.60
C ILE A 211 -18.84 34.25 -21.67
N LEU A 212 -19.19 33.82 -20.46
CA LEU A 212 -19.85 34.68 -19.47
C LEU A 212 -18.94 35.83 -19.03
N GLU A 213 -17.68 35.55 -18.70
CA GLU A 213 -16.70 36.59 -18.33
C GLU A 213 -16.46 37.56 -19.50
N TYR A 214 -16.32 37.06 -20.73
CA TYR A 214 -16.17 37.91 -21.91
C TYR A 214 -17.39 38.83 -22.14
N ARG A 215 -18.61 38.32 -21.91
CA ARG A 215 -19.84 39.13 -22.04
C ARG A 215 -19.98 40.16 -20.94
N VAL A 216 -19.56 39.84 -19.71
CA VAL A 216 -19.56 40.79 -18.59
C VAL A 216 -18.56 41.91 -18.87
N LEU A 217 -17.32 41.58 -19.28
CA LEU A 217 -16.29 42.56 -19.62
C LEU A 217 -16.67 43.47 -20.80
N LYS A 218 -17.37 42.94 -21.81
CA LYS A 218 -17.87 43.74 -22.94
C LYS A 218 -19.02 44.68 -22.57
N LYS A 219 -19.77 44.39 -21.51
CA LYS A 219 -20.90 45.23 -21.05
C LYS A 219 -20.44 46.41 -20.18
N GLU A 220 -19.22 46.32 -19.64
CA GLU A 220 -18.59 47.37 -18.82
C GLU A 220 -17.64 48.29 -19.60
N SER A 221 -17.50 48.07 -20.93
CA SER A 221 -16.81 48.96 -21.88
C SER A 221 -17.79 49.71 -22.77
#